data_AF-A0A318YWE3-F1
#
_entry.id   AF-A0A318YWE3-F1
#
_cell.length_a   1.000
_cell.length_b   1.000
_cell.length_c   1.000
_cell.angle_alpha   90.00
_cell.angle_beta   90.00
_cell.angle_gamma   90.00
#
_symmetry.space_group_name_H-M   'P 1'
#
loop_
_entity.id
_entity.type
_entity.pdbx_description
1 polymer ?
#
loop_
_entity_poly.entity_id
_entity_poly.type
_entity_poly.pdbx_seq_one_letter_code
_entity_poly.pdbx_strand_id
1 'polypeptide(L)'
;MFQLTLFKGAYIMSPGYVPGAGHHQAENVPTAVGCPGGDITCMRSVKYTTLMTIGSEVASNYSYQLQPRVDGDIVADTYEAQLYQKDFNFSGLLVIYHERHEENRQSSSFGFGITGKNLALTHALHNETWNAIVNLGLATHGTDQTYYWYNTYSTVPANGLNSSSSSSVNVTRTMQQYLPAFVLTGNPNTLWPDDKIYCPKYGNATNTISFNTTMSIAFDDLANDKSLFWNKALWY
;
A
#
# COMPACT_ATOMS: atom_id res chain seq x y z
N MET A 1 17.56 19.84 -17.11
CA MET A 1 16.12 19.56 -16.96
C MET A 1 15.83 19.60 -15.48
N PHE A 2 15.04 20.56 -14.98
CA PHE A 2 14.71 20.62 -13.56
C PHE A 2 13.68 19.54 -13.25
N GLN A 3 14.06 18.58 -12.42
CA GLN A 3 13.22 17.48 -12.01
C GLN A 3 12.23 18.02 -10.98
N LEU A 4 10.96 18.18 -11.37
CA LEU A 4 9.89 18.61 -10.47
C LEU A 4 9.54 17.45 -9.53
N THR A 5 10.03 17.53 -8.29
CA THR A 5 9.58 16.62 -7.24
C THR A 5 8.25 17.13 -6.68
N LEU A 6 7.16 16.37 -6.88
CA LEU A 6 5.81 16.76 -6.43
C LEU A 6 5.62 16.62 -4.91
N PHE A 7 6.40 15.75 -4.26
CA PHE A 7 6.32 15.48 -2.82
C PHE A 7 7.70 15.20 -2.22
N LYS A 8 7.89 15.62 -0.95
CA LYS A 8 9.19 15.50 -0.24
C LYS A 8 9.37 14.18 0.50
N GLY A 9 8.30 13.41 0.66
CA GLY A 9 8.30 12.13 1.35
C GLY A 9 6.97 11.41 1.14
N ALA A 10 6.95 10.13 1.50
CA ALA A 10 5.81 9.25 1.36
C ALA A 10 5.54 8.51 2.68
N TYR A 11 4.27 8.30 2.97
CA TYR A 11 3.79 7.51 4.10
C TYR A 11 2.82 6.47 3.55
N ILE A 12 3.27 5.21 3.49
CA ILE A 12 2.59 4.13 2.78
C ILE A 12 2.05 3.12 3.80
N MET A 13 0.76 2.84 3.73
CA MET A 13 0.08 1.89 4.61
C MET A 13 -0.48 0.77 3.74
N SER A 14 -0.02 -0.46 4.00
CA SER A 14 -0.54 -1.70 3.41
C SER A 14 -0.57 -1.68 1.88
N PRO A 15 0.60 -1.54 1.21
CA PRO A 15 0.63 -1.30 -0.22
C PRO A 15 0.16 -2.49 -1.05
N GLY A 16 -1.00 -2.34 -1.70
CA GLY A 16 -1.52 -3.30 -2.66
C GLY A 16 -0.89 -3.16 -4.04
N TYR A 17 0.28 -3.76 -4.27
CA TYR A 17 0.80 -3.93 -5.63
C TYR A 17 0.31 -5.26 -6.17
N VAL A 18 -0.63 -5.27 -7.11
CA VAL A 18 -1.08 -6.52 -7.73
C VAL A 18 -0.32 -6.65 -9.05
N PRO A 19 0.26 -7.83 -9.36
CA PRO A 19 0.91 -8.06 -10.65
C PRO A 19 -0.05 -7.63 -11.75
N GLY A 20 0.40 -6.74 -12.63
CA GLY A 20 -0.41 -6.25 -13.72
C GLY A 20 -0.76 -7.42 -14.64
N ALA A 21 -1.93 -8.03 -14.46
CA ALA A 21 -2.43 -9.00 -15.41
C ALA A 21 -2.53 -8.33 -16.80
N GLY A 22 -2.06 -9.03 -17.84
CA GLY A 22 -1.90 -8.48 -19.18
C GLY A 22 -3.19 -7.91 -19.79
N HIS A 23 -3.04 -7.02 -20.77
CA HIS A 23 -4.11 -6.25 -21.43
C HIS A 23 -5.29 -7.09 -21.94
N HIS A 24 -5.05 -8.36 -22.28
CA HIS A 24 -6.02 -9.25 -22.94
C HIS A 24 -7.34 -9.42 -22.18
N GLN A 25 -7.33 -9.40 -20.84
CA GLN A 25 -8.57 -9.61 -20.08
C GLN A 25 -9.46 -8.36 -20.06
N ALA A 26 -8.87 -7.16 -20.11
CA ALA A 26 -9.61 -5.90 -20.14
C ALA A 26 -10.27 -5.63 -21.52
N GLU A 27 -9.68 -6.15 -22.59
CA GLU A 27 -10.20 -6.04 -23.97
C GLU A 27 -11.52 -6.79 -24.20
N ASN A 28 -11.95 -7.62 -23.24
CA ASN A 28 -13.25 -8.28 -23.27
C ASN A 28 -14.41 -7.32 -22.98
N VAL A 29 -14.18 -6.23 -22.24
CA VAL A 29 -15.25 -5.27 -21.90
C VAL A 29 -15.80 -4.57 -23.15
N PRO A 30 -14.98 -3.98 -24.03
CA PRO A 30 -15.49 -3.34 -25.25
C PRO A 30 -16.27 -4.29 -26.16
N THR A 31 -15.77 -5.51 -26.36
CA THR A 31 -16.46 -6.53 -27.17
C THR A 31 -17.82 -6.88 -26.56
N ALA A 32 -17.90 -7.05 -25.24
CA ALA A 32 -19.14 -7.41 -24.54
C ALA A 32 -20.22 -6.30 -24.57
N VAL A 33 -19.84 -5.03 -24.72
CA VAL A 33 -20.80 -3.92 -24.86
C VAL A 33 -21.11 -3.53 -26.31
N GLY A 34 -20.64 -4.32 -27.29
CA GLY A 34 -20.88 -4.06 -28.71
C GLY A 34 -19.95 -3.03 -29.36
N CYS A 35 -18.80 -2.76 -28.75
CA CYS A 35 -17.75 -1.86 -29.25
C CYS A 35 -16.45 -2.66 -29.53
N PRO A 36 -16.43 -3.61 -30.47
CA PRO A 36 -15.25 -4.44 -30.74
C PRO A 36 -14.06 -3.56 -31.13
N GLY A 37 -12.87 -3.94 -30.64
CA GLY A 37 -11.64 -3.16 -30.86
C GLY A 37 -11.50 -1.91 -29.97
N GLY A 38 -12.46 -1.64 -29.07
CA GLY A 38 -12.30 -0.58 -28.08
C GLY A 38 -12.49 0.84 -28.61
N ASP A 39 -13.26 1.04 -29.69
CA ASP A 39 -13.57 2.38 -30.20
C ASP A 39 -14.12 3.27 -29.08
N ILE A 40 -13.35 4.30 -28.71
CA ILE A 40 -13.67 5.15 -27.56
C ILE A 40 -14.94 5.99 -27.79
N THR A 41 -15.28 6.28 -29.04
CA THR A 41 -16.52 6.98 -29.40
C THR A 41 -17.72 6.08 -29.15
N CYS A 42 -17.63 4.81 -29.56
CA CYS A 42 -18.64 3.80 -29.24
C CYS A 42 -18.76 3.61 -27.72
N MET A 43 -17.64 3.41 -27.03
CA MET A 43 -17.61 3.18 -25.57
C MET A 43 -18.24 4.34 -24.78
N ARG A 44 -18.00 5.59 -25.20
CA ARG A 44 -18.59 6.79 -24.58
C ARG A 44 -20.10 6.90 -24.78
N SER A 45 -20.68 6.20 -25.77
CA SER A 45 -22.13 6.16 -26.00
C SER A 45 -22.85 5.10 -25.17
N VAL A 46 -22.12 4.14 -24.60
CA VAL A 46 -22.67 3.08 -23.75
C VAL A 46 -23.12 3.66 -22.41
N LYS A 47 -24.29 3.26 -21.92
CA LYS A 47 -24.81 3.69 -20.63
C LYS A 47 -23.87 3.26 -19.49
N TYR A 48 -23.65 4.15 -18.54
CA TYR A 48 -22.83 3.87 -17.35
C TYR A 48 -23.26 2.60 -16.61
N THR A 49 -24.56 2.37 -16.43
CA THR A 49 -25.07 1.17 -15.78
C THR A 49 -24.70 -0.11 -16.52
N THR A 50 -24.76 -0.08 -17.86
CA THR A 50 -24.32 -1.20 -18.71
C THR A 50 -22.82 -1.44 -18.56
N LEU A 51 -22.00 -0.38 -18.60
CA LEU A 51 -20.54 -0.48 -18.40
C LEU A 51 -20.20 -1.08 -17.02
N MET A 52 -20.90 -0.66 -15.96
CA MET A 52 -20.66 -1.15 -14.60
C MET A 52 -21.04 -2.63 -14.45
N THR A 53 -22.19 -3.04 -14.99
CA THR A 53 -22.62 -4.45 -14.96
C THR A 53 -21.66 -5.33 -15.75
N ILE A 54 -21.41 -5.01 -17.02
CA ILE A 54 -20.55 -5.82 -17.89
C ILE A 54 -19.10 -5.82 -17.39
N GLY A 55 -18.59 -4.68 -16.90
CA GLY A 55 -17.27 -4.62 -16.30
C GLY A 55 -17.13 -5.55 -15.09
N SER A 56 -18.15 -5.62 -14.24
CA SER A 56 -18.19 -6.53 -13.08
C SER A 56 -18.26 -7.99 -13.49
N GLU A 57 -19.05 -8.32 -14.52
CA GLU A 57 -19.17 -9.67 -15.06
C GLU A 57 -17.85 -10.15 -15.67
N VAL A 58 -17.19 -9.32 -16.47
CA VAL A 58 -15.86 -9.64 -17.04
C VAL A 58 -14.84 -9.82 -15.93
N ALA A 59 -14.78 -8.92 -14.96
CA ALA A 59 -13.89 -9.05 -13.80
C ALA A 59 -14.12 -10.37 -13.05
N SER A 60 -15.38 -10.73 -12.80
CA SER A 60 -15.75 -11.98 -12.12
C SER A 60 -15.36 -13.22 -12.95
N ASN A 61 -15.67 -13.23 -14.24
CA ASN A 61 -15.45 -14.39 -15.11
C ASN A 61 -13.97 -14.76 -15.24
N TYR A 62 -13.09 -13.78 -15.19
CA TYR A 62 -11.65 -13.98 -15.33
C TYR A 62 -10.88 -13.91 -14.01
N SER A 63 -11.58 -13.78 -12.88
CA SER A 63 -10.95 -13.50 -11.57
C SER A 63 -9.94 -12.34 -11.68
N TYR A 64 -10.30 -11.33 -12.47
CA TYR A 64 -9.47 -10.21 -12.87
C TYR A 64 -9.92 -8.94 -12.16
N GLN A 65 -8.97 -8.09 -11.80
CA GLN A 65 -9.28 -6.77 -11.25
C GLN A 65 -8.82 -5.69 -12.24
N LEU A 66 -9.73 -4.77 -12.60
CA LEU A 66 -9.39 -3.55 -13.30
C LEU A 66 -8.51 -2.68 -12.37
N GLN A 67 -7.29 -2.42 -12.79
CA GLN A 67 -6.22 -1.82 -11.98
C GLN A 67 -5.29 -1.02 -12.90
N PRO A 68 -4.40 -0.17 -12.34
CA PRO A 68 -3.34 0.49 -13.12
C PRO A 68 -2.54 -0.50 -13.97
N ARG A 69 -2.14 -0.07 -15.17
CA ARG A 69 -1.39 -0.86 -16.16
C ARG A 69 -0.23 -0.06 -16.72
N VAL A 70 0.73 -0.77 -17.30
CA VAL A 70 1.80 -0.18 -18.09
C VAL A 70 1.16 0.52 -19.28
N ASP A 71 1.19 1.85 -19.25
CA ASP A 71 0.66 2.71 -20.32
C ASP A 71 1.79 3.30 -21.18
N GLY A 72 3.04 3.08 -20.79
CA GLY A 72 4.22 3.65 -21.46
C GLY A 72 4.41 5.14 -21.20
N ASP A 73 3.63 5.73 -20.27
CA ASP A 73 3.67 7.13 -19.88
C ASP A 73 3.85 7.26 -18.36
N ILE A 74 2.76 7.22 -17.59
CA ILE A 74 2.80 7.32 -16.13
C ILE A 74 3.43 6.06 -15.52
N VAL A 75 3.10 4.89 -16.07
CA VAL A 75 3.65 3.59 -15.69
C VAL A 75 4.38 3.03 -16.91
N ALA A 76 5.67 3.31 -17.00
CA ALA A 76 6.50 2.92 -18.14
C ALA A 76 6.80 1.41 -18.20
N ASP A 77 6.82 0.72 -17.06
CA ASP A 77 7.01 -0.74 -16.95
C ASP A 77 6.32 -1.25 -15.68
N THR A 78 6.34 -2.56 -15.43
CA THR A 78 5.94 -3.16 -14.16
C THR A 78 6.64 -2.47 -12.99
N TYR A 79 5.93 -2.32 -11.87
CA TYR A 79 6.53 -1.70 -10.69
C TYR A 79 7.73 -2.52 -10.20
N GLU A 80 7.77 -3.83 -10.46
CA GLU A 80 8.94 -4.66 -10.22
C GLU A 80 10.13 -4.26 -11.10
N ALA A 81 9.95 -4.13 -12.41
CA ALA A 81 11.06 -3.70 -13.25
C ALA A 81 11.59 -2.30 -12.84
N GLN A 82 10.69 -1.36 -12.54
CA GLN A 82 11.07 0.00 -12.16
C GLN A 82 11.81 0.06 -10.82
N LEU A 83 11.33 -0.64 -9.79
CA LEU A 83 12.00 -0.66 -8.49
C LEU A 83 13.36 -1.36 -8.58
N TYR A 84 13.50 -2.41 -9.40
CA TYR A 84 14.78 -3.10 -9.63
C TYR A 84 15.81 -2.17 -10.27
N GLN A 85 15.42 -1.57 -11.39
CA GLN A 85 16.29 -0.72 -12.21
C GLN A 85 16.53 0.65 -11.55
N LYS A 86 15.81 0.92 -10.45
CA LYS A 86 15.75 2.23 -9.79
C LYS A 86 15.26 3.32 -10.75
N ASP A 87 14.39 2.94 -11.65
CA ASP A 87 13.76 3.83 -12.62
C ASP A 87 12.50 4.46 -12.01
N PHE A 88 12.72 5.29 -10.99
CA PHE A 88 11.67 6.07 -10.34
C PHE A 88 12.20 7.43 -9.93
N ASN A 89 11.36 8.45 -10.03
CA ASN A 89 11.69 9.82 -9.66
C ASN A 89 11.28 10.13 -8.21
N PHE A 90 11.88 9.42 -7.26
CA PHE A 90 11.65 9.65 -5.83
C PHE A 90 12.94 9.43 -5.04
N SER A 91 13.38 10.48 -4.35
CA SER A 91 14.51 10.43 -3.41
C SER A 91 14.11 10.94 -2.02
N GLY A 92 12.81 10.98 -1.76
CA GLY A 92 12.26 11.49 -0.51
C GLY A 92 12.34 10.48 0.61
N LEU A 93 11.95 10.92 1.80
CA LEU A 93 11.89 10.06 2.97
C LEU A 93 10.66 9.14 2.89
N LEU A 94 10.80 7.89 3.37
CA LEU A 94 9.70 6.92 3.34
C LEU A 94 9.43 6.32 4.73
N VAL A 95 8.16 6.35 5.09
CA VAL A 95 7.58 5.55 6.15
C VAL A 95 6.66 4.50 5.52
N ILE A 96 6.81 3.23 5.88
CA ILE A 96 6.03 2.13 5.28
C ILE A 96 5.60 1.09 6.31
N TYR A 97 4.32 0.73 6.28
CA TYR A 97 3.70 -0.17 7.25
C TYR A 97 2.80 -1.20 6.57
N HIS A 98 2.57 -2.32 7.26
CA HIS A 98 1.65 -3.37 6.84
C HIS A 98 1.01 -4.06 8.05
N GLU A 99 -0.12 -4.73 7.85
CA GLU A 99 -0.70 -5.60 8.86
C GLU A 99 -0.03 -6.98 8.93
N ARG A 100 -0.03 -7.62 10.10
CA ARG A 100 0.50 -8.98 10.24
C ARG A 100 -0.22 -10.02 9.40
N HIS A 101 -1.52 -9.85 9.21
CA HIS A 101 -2.39 -10.80 8.51
C HIS A 101 -3.05 -10.16 7.28
N GLU A 102 -2.29 -9.38 6.51
CA GLU A 102 -2.72 -8.76 5.23
C GLU A 102 -3.49 -9.73 4.33
N GLU A 103 -2.96 -10.94 4.17
CA GLU A 103 -3.47 -11.95 3.25
C GLU A 103 -4.65 -12.77 3.84
N ASN A 104 -4.98 -12.68 5.13
CA ASN A 104 -6.03 -13.52 5.74
C ASN A 104 -7.46 -13.22 5.25
N ARG A 105 -7.66 -12.11 4.52
CA ARG A 105 -8.93 -11.76 3.87
C ARG A 105 -8.88 -11.80 2.34
N GLN A 106 -7.73 -12.10 1.74
CA GLN A 106 -7.56 -12.22 0.30
C GLN A 106 -7.33 -13.70 -0.05
N SER A 107 -8.07 -14.26 -1.01
CA SER A 107 -7.86 -15.66 -1.38
C SER A 107 -6.42 -15.84 -1.90
N SER A 108 -5.73 -16.80 -1.30
CA SER A 108 -4.36 -17.19 -1.57
C SER A 108 -4.09 -17.37 -3.07
N SER A 109 -3.43 -16.42 -3.72
CA SER A 109 -2.84 -16.66 -5.06
C SER A 109 -1.69 -15.73 -5.48
N PHE A 110 -1.21 -14.82 -4.63
CA PHE A 110 -0.03 -14.01 -4.97
C PHE A 110 1.17 -14.46 -4.14
N GLY A 111 2.12 -15.13 -4.80
CA GLY A 111 3.38 -15.55 -4.20
C GLY A 111 4.14 -14.38 -3.54
N PHE A 112 4.02 -13.18 -4.10
CA PHE A 112 4.63 -11.97 -3.57
C PHE A 112 3.73 -11.25 -2.55
N GLY A 113 3.91 -11.61 -1.28
CA GLY A 113 3.21 -10.98 -0.17
C GLY A 113 3.61 -9.53 0.08
N ILE A 114 2.83 -8.82 0.91
CA ILE A 114 3.08 -7.40 1.27
C ILE A 114 4.49 -7.20 1.86
N THR A 115 4.96 -8.13 2.69
CA THR A 115 6.32 -8.08 3.26
C THR A 115 7.41 -8.12 2.19
N GLY A 116 7.22 -8.91 1.12
CA GLY A 116 8.16 -8.96 -0.01
C GLY A 116 8.22 -7.66 -0.80
N LYS A 117 7.06 -7.00 -0.97
CA LYS A 117 6.93 -5.70 -1.64
C LYS A 117 7.59 -4.58 -0.82
N ASN A 118 7.32 -4.55 0.48
CA ASN A 118 7.91 -3.59 1.41
C ASN A 118 9.44 -3.74 1.45
N LEU A 119 9.94 -4.99 1.42
CA LEU A 119 11.38 -5.27 1.35
C LEU A 119 12.00 -4.71 0.07
N ALA A 120 11.39 -4.96 -1.09
CA ALA A 120 11.89 -4.47 -2.38
C ALA A 120 11.98 -2.93 -2.42
N LEU A 121 10.92 -2.25 -1.99
CA LEU A 121 10.89 -0.79 -1.94
C LEU A 121 11.92 -0.24 -0.93
N THR A 122 12.07 -0.90 0.22
CA THR A 122 13.09 -0.55 1.21
C THR A 122 14.51 -0.63 0.63
N HIS A 123 14.82 -1.71 -0.10
CA HIS A 123 16.11 -1.88 -0.77
C HIS A 123 16.32 -0.86 -1.90
N ALA A 124 15.29 -0.58 -2.69
CA ALA A 124 15.33 0.42 -3.76
C ALA A 124 15.68 1.82 -3.20
N LEU A 125 15.25 2.12 -1.97
CA LEU A 125 15.54 3.34 -1.24
C LEU A 125 16.72 3.22 -0.27
N HIS A 126 17.72 2.39 -0.61
CA HIS A 126 19.00 2.31 0.11
C HIS A 126 18.86 1.94 1.60
N ASN A 127 17.84 1.16 1.96
CA ASN A 127 17.53 0.82 3.35
C ASN A 127 17.23 2.05 4.22
N GLU A 128 16.84 3.17 3.62
CA GLU A 128 16.61 4.43 4.32
C GLU A 128 15.14 4.67 4.67
N THR A 129 14.43 3.63 5.13
CA THR A 129 12.99 3.69 5.43
C THR A 129 12.70 3.51 6.91
N TRP A 130 11.54 3.98 7.37
CA TRP A 130 10.98 3.58 8.68
C TRP A 130 9.89 2.55 8.48
N ASN A 131 10.08 1.38 9.09
CA ASN A 131 9.21 0.23 8.90
C ASN A 131 8.47 -0.12 10.21
N ALA A 132 7.26 -0.64 10.09
CA ALA A 132 6.46 -1.15 11.20
C ALA A 132 5.44 -2.18 10.75
N ILE A 133 5.06 -3.03 11.69
CA ILE A 133 4.01 -4.02 11.56
C ILE A 133 2.84 -3.67 12.48
N VAL A 134 1.62 -3.77 11.96
CA VAL A 134 0.38 -3.62 12.72
C VAL A 134 -0.07 -4.99 13.27
N ASN A 135 -0.04 -5.10 14.59
CA ASN A 135 -0.39 -6.25 15.43
C ASN A 135 -1.58 -5.93 16.35
N LEU A 136 -2.57 -5.22 15.83
CA LEU A 136 -3.76 -4.78 16.58
C LEU A 136 -5.02 -5.47 16.07
N GLY A 137 -5.92 -5.81 17.00
CA GLY A 137 -7.18 -6.48 16.67
C GLY A 137 -6.96 -7.77 15.87
N LEU A 138 -7.68 -7.92 14.76
CA LEU A 138 -7.48 -9.05 13.84
C LEU A 138 -6.20 -8.91 13.00
N ALA A 139 -5.63 -7.70 12.93
CA ALA A 139 -4.48 -7.35 12.10
C ALA A 139 -4.65 -7.81 10.65
N THR A 140 -5.85 -7.65 10.08
CA THR A 140 -6.12 -7.90 8.65
C THR A 140 -6.04 -6.60 7.86
N HIS A 141 -5.84 -6.66 6.55
CA HIS A 141 -5.75 -5.49 5.67
C HIS A 141 -6.74 -4.37 6.02
N GLY A 142 -6.23 -3.18 6.30
CA GLY A 142 -7.00 -1.97 6.63
C GLY A 142 -7.50 -1.88 8.08
N THR A 143 -7.01 -2.74 8.99
CA THR A 143 -7.36 -2.66 10.41
C THR A 143 -6.83 -1.36 11.03
N ASP A 144 -5.66 -0.91 10.59
CA ASP A 144 -4.97 0.28 11.07
C ASP A 144 -5.74 1.58 10.85
N GLN A 145 -6.61 1.64 9.82
CA GLN A 145 -7.43 2.80 9.49
C GLN A 145 -8.28 3.25 10.70
N THR A 146 -8.75 2.29 11.50
CA THR A 146 -9.55 2.58 12.70
C THR A 146 -8.77 3.25 13.82
N TYR A 147 -7.44 3.14 13.82
CA TYR A 147 -6.54 3.78 14.77
C TYR A 147 -6.04 5.12 14.23
N TYR A 148 -5.62 5.20 12.97
CA TYR A 148 -5.15 6.46 12.38
C TYR A 148 -6.24 7.52 12.28
N TRP A 149 -7.47 7.13 11.96
CA TRP A 149 -8.58 8.06 11.76
C TRP A 149 -9.57 8.07 12.93
N TYR A 150 -9.19 7.49 14.07
CA TYR A 150 -9.97 7.56 15.30
C TYR A 150 -10.24 9.00 15.68
N ASN A 151 -11.49 9.27 16.08
CA ASN A 151 -11.89 10.58 16.53
C ASN A 151 -13.03 10.47 17.53
N THR A 152 -13.05 11.37 18.52
CA THR A 152 -14.11 11.50 19.52
C THR A 152 -15.18 12.53 19.12
N TYR A 153 -14.97 13.32 18.06
CA TYR A 153 -15.98 14.27 17.60
C TYR A 153 -17.15 13.55 16.91
N SER A 154 -18.36 13.81 17.40
CA SER A 154 -19.63 13.23 16.91
C SER A 154 -20.08 13.75 15.54
N THR A 155 -19.38 14.73 14.97
CA THR A 155 -19.79 15.48 13.77
C THR A 155 -19.13 15.01 12.48
N VAL A 156 -18.23 14.02 12.51
CA VAL A 156 -17.61 13.49 11.29
C VAL A 156 -18.59 12.52 10.63
N PRO A 157 -19.08 12.80 9.40
CA PRO A 157 -19.92 11.87 8.67
C PRO A 157 -19.19 10.54 8.49
N ALA A 158 -19.90 9.41 8.64
CA ALA A 158 -19.38 8.08 8.38
C ALA A 158 -19.12 7.88 6.88
N ASN A 159 -18.05 8.48 6.36
CA ASN A 159 -17.64 8.38 4.95
C ASN A 159 -16.80 7.12 4.73
N GLY A 160 -17.37 5.94 5.03
CA GLY A 160 -16.71 4.64 4.85
C GLY A 160 -15.63 4.31 5.89
N LEU A 161 -15.03 5.32 6.51
CA LEU A 161 -14.30 5.21 7.77
C LEU A 161 -15.34 5.36 8.88
N ASN A 162 -15.99 4.26 9.28
CA ASN A 162 -16.91 4.27 10.42
C ASN A 162 -16.26 5.02 11.59
N SER A 163 -17.04 5.79 12.36
CA SER A 163 -16.61 6.39 13.62
C SER A 163 -15.88 5.32 14.43
N SER A 164 -14.56 5.31 14.34
CA SER A 164 -13.82 4.08 14.59
C SER A 164 -13.77 3.89 16.09
N SER A 165 -14.40 2.85 16.62
CA SER A 165 -14.24 2.47 18.01
C SER A 165 -12.95 1.67 18.14
N SER A 166 -11.83 2.37 18.30
CA SER A 166 -10.60 1.72 18.76
C SER A 166 -10.79 1.24 20.20
N SER A 167 -10.30 0.03 20.50
CA SER A 167 -10.32 -0.53 21.85
C SER A 167 -9.31 0.13 22.80
N SER A 168 -8.36 0.92 22.27
CA SER A 168 -7.32 1.58 23.07
C SER A 168 -7.02 2.99 22.58
N VAL A 169 -7.53 3.99 23.32
CA VAL A 169 -7.28 5.42 23.06
C VAL A 169 -5.79 5.76 23.13
N ASN A 170 -5.03 5.10 24.01
CA ASN A 170 -3.60 5.36 24.16
C ASN A 170 -2.82 4.91 22.92
N VAL A 171 -3.00 3.67 22.48
CA VAL A 171 -2.36 3.13 21.26
C VAL A 171 -2.71 3.98 20.05
N THR A 172 -3.99 4.34 19.95
CA THR A 172 -4.50 5.19 18.89
C THR A 172 -3.78 6.53 18.84
N ARG A 173 -3.68 7.23 19.97
CA ARG A 173 -2.97 8.51 20.06
C ARG A 173 -1.51 8.35 19.64
N THR A 174 -0.84 7.31 20.10
CA THR A 174 0.57 7.05 19.76
C THR A 174 0.74 6.78 18.26
N MET A 175 -0.13 5.97 17.63
CA MET A 175 -0.12 5.75 16.17
C MET A 175 -0.36 7.06 15.40
N GLN A 176 -1.38 7.81 15.81
CA GLN A 176 -1.72 9.11 15.23
C GLN A 176 -0.62 10.15 15.35
N GLN A 177 0.31 10.02 16.30
CA GLN A 177 1.42 10.96 16.47
C GLN A 177 2.59 10.68 15.51
N TYR A 178 2.73 9.48 14.92
CA TYR A 178 3.81 9.19 13.98
C TYR A 178 3.63 9.89 12.63
N LEU A 179 2.42 9.81 12.06
CA LEU A 179 2.07 10.45 10.79
C LEU A 179 2.35 11.97 10.77
N PRO A 180 1.80 12.80 11.67
CA PRO A 180 2.05 14.23 11.70
C PRO A 180 3.51 14.55 12.05
N ALA A 181 4.17 13.75 12.91
CA ALA A 181 5.60 13.93 13.14
C ALA A 181 6.39 13.81 11.83
N PHE A 182 6.13 12.77 11.05
CA PHE A 182 6.74 12.59 9.74
C PHE A 182 6.36 13.68 8.74
N VAL A 183 5.07 13.99 8.59
CA VAL A 183 4.59 15.00 7.63
C VAL A 183 5.16 16.39 7.92
N LEU A 184 5.25 16.77 9.19
CA LEU A 184 5.70 18.11 9.59
C LEU A 184 7.22 18.25 9.62
N THR A 185 7.97 17.17 9.87
CA THR A 185 9.42 17.25 10.15
C THR A 185 10.29 16.37 9.26
N GLY A 186 9.69 15.49 8.45
CA GLY A 186 10.39 14.44 7.72
C GLY A 186 10.84 13.26 8.59
N ASN A 187 10.66 13.30 9.91
CA ASN A 187 11.12 12.24 10.81
C ASN A 187 10.02 11.84 11.81
N PRO A 188 9.62 10.55 11.87
CA PRO A 188 8.56 10.09 12.77
C PRO A 188 8.87 10.28 14.27
N ASN A 189 10.13 10.52 14.63
CA ASN A 189 10.62 10.63 16.00
C ASN A 189 10.73 12.06 16.54
N THR A 190 10.67 13.09 15.68
CA THR A 190 11.01 14.47 16.10
C THR A 190 9.97 15.10 17.00
N LEU A 191 8.67 14.83 16.77
CA LEU A 191 7.59 15.37 17.60
C LEU A 191 7.10 14.31 18.60
N TRP A 192 6.84 14.74 19.83
CA TRP A 192 6.39 13.91 20.95
C TRP A 192 7.28 12.68 21.23
N PRO A 193 8.61 12.86 21.41
CA PRO A 193 9.52 11.75 21.65
C PRO A 193 9.25 11.03 22.98
N ASP A 194 8.64 11.70 23.97
CA ASP A 194 8.29 11.10 25.26
C ASP A 194 6.97 10.31 25.24
N ASP A 195 6.12 10.53 24.23
CA ASP A 195 4.81 9.87 24.09
C ASP A 195 4.88 8.59 23.23
N LYS A 196 6.02 8.37 22.56
CA LYS A 196 6.22 7.35 21.53
C LYS A 196 7.53 6.61 21.76
N ILE A 197 7.54 5.32 21.41
CA ILE A 197 8.81 4.60 21.30
C ILE A 197 9.61 5.14 20.09
N TYR A 198 10.94 5.03 20.14
CA TYR A 198 11.75 5.41 19.01
C TYR A 198 11.49 4.48 17.81
N CYS A 199 11.16 5.04 16.65
CA CYS A 199 11.03 4.35 15.38
C CYS A 199 12.41 4.21 14.72
N PRO A 200 13.01 3.00 14.73
CA PRO A 200 14.30 2.79 14.09
C PRO A 200 14.18 2.94 12.56
N LYS A 201 15.21 3.55 11.96
CA LYS A 201 15.40 3.51 10.51
C LYS A 201 15.92 2.11 10.16
N TYR A 202 15.43 1.56 9.06
CA TYR A 202 15.86 0.26 8.54
C TYR A 202 17.38 0.24 8.31
N GLY A 203 18.00 -0.94 8.41
CA GLY A 203 19.44 -1.13 8.17
C GLY A 203 20.33 -1.18 9.42
N ASN A 204 20.20 -0.29 10.41
CA ASN A 204 21.12 -0.27 11.57
C ASN A 204 20.67 -1.16 12.75
N ALA A 205 19.40 -1.59 12.72
CA ALA A 205 18.86 -2.65 13.54
C ALA A 205 17.77 -3.30 12.70
N THR A 206 17.73 -4.63 12.64
CA THR A 206 16.62 -5.40 12.07
C THR A 206 15.41 -5.34 12.98
N ASN A 207 15.07 -4.14 13.44
CA ASN A 207 14.05 -3.85 14.40
C ASN A 207 13.06 -2.92 13.72
N THR A 208 11.77 -3.26 13.81
CA THR A 208 10.65 -2.45 13.32
C THR A 208 9.77 -2.10 14.51
N ILE A 209 8.95 -1.07 14.37
CA ILE A 209 7.88 -0.88 15.36
C ILE A 209 6.85 -1.98 15.18
N SER A 210 6.42 -2.59 16.27
CA SER A 210 5.18 -3.33 16.33
C SER A 210 4.11 -2.45 16.98
N PHE A 211 3.16 -2.00 16.17
CA PHE A 211 1.92 -1.43 16.68
C PHE A 211 1.12 -2.56 17.32
N ASN A 212 1.23 -2.71 18.63
CA ASN A 212 0.45 -3.63 19.46
C ASN A 212 -0.05 -2.87 20.69
N THR A 213 -0.72 -3.55 21.62
CA THR A 213 -1.36 -2.90 22.78
C THR A 213 -0.39 -2.13 23.67
N THR A 214 0.91 -2.46 23.62
CA THR A 214 1.95 -1.83 24.44
C THR A 214 2.93 -0.98 23.64
N MET A 215 2.83 -0.95 22.31
CA MET A 215 3.79 -0.30 21.39
C MET A 215 5.22 -0.81 21.63
N SER A 216 5.64 -1.84 20.90
CA SER A 216 6.95 -2.48 21.13
C SER A 216 7.86 -2.40 19.90
N ILE A 217 9.14 -2.72 20.11
CA ILE A 217 10.05 -3.06 19.02
C ILE A 217 9.93 -4.56 18.73
N ALA A 218 9.94 -4.93 17.46
CA ALA A 218 9.94 -6.33 17.00
C ALA A 218 11.07 -6.55 16.00
N PHE A 219 11.45 -7.80 15.80
CA PHE A 219 12.39 -8.17 14.73
C PHE A 219 11.79 -7.87 13.35
N ASP A 220 12.69 -7.65 12.39
CA ASP A 220 12.38 -7.41 11.00
C ASP A 220 11.63 -8.59 10.40
N ASP A 221 10.37 -8.35 10.07
CA ASP A 221 9.48 -9.32 9.45
C ASP A 221 9.46 -9.18 7.92
N LEU A 222 10.12 -8.16 7.36
CA LEU A 222 10.26 -7.99 5.91
C LEU A 222 11.20 -9.03 5.32
N ALA A 223 12.38 -9.23 5.94
CA ALA A 223 13.41 -10.17 5.46
C ALA A 223 13.15 -11.64 5.85
N ASN A 224 11.90 -12.09 5.79
CA ASN A 224 11.54 -13.50 6.02
C ASN A 224 11.83 -14.38 4.79
N ASP A 225 11.86 -15.71 4.97
CA ASP A 225 12.20 -16.68 3.92
C ASP A 225 11.33 -16.53 2.66
N LYS A 226 10.02 -16.28 2.81
CA LYS A 226 9.09 -16.07 1.68
C LYS A 226 9.47 -14.81 0.92
N SER A 227 9.66 -13.69 1.62
CA SER A 227 10.05 -12.42 1.00
C SER A 227 11.38 -12.53 0.27
N LEU A 228 12.40 -13.15 0.89
CA LEU A 228 13.72 -13.33 0.30
C LEU A 228 13.68 -14.24 -0.93
N PHE A 229 12.89 -15.32 -0.89
CA PHE A 229 12.69 -16.22 -2.03
C PHE A 229 12.08 -15.48 -3.22
N TRP A 230 10.97 -14.79 -3.03
CA TRP A 230 10.31 -14.09 -4.12
C TRP A 230 11.07 -12.86 -4.59
N ASN A 231 11.79 -12.19 -3.69
CA ASN A 231 12.69 -11.12 -4.10
C ASN A 231 13.82 -11.66 -5.01
N LYS A 232 14.33 -12.87 -4.76
CA LYS A 232 15.25 -13.50 -5.71
C LYS A 232 14.58 -13.83 -7.03
N ALA A 233 13.38 -14.40 -7.01
CA ALA A 233 12.71 -14.87 -8.22
C ALA A 233 12.22 -13.73 -9.14
N LEU A 234 11.89 -12.55 -8.59
CA LEU A 234 11.33 -11.43 -9.34
C LEU A 234 12.37 -10.36 -9.69
N TRP A 235 13.46 -10.27 -8.94
CA TRP A 235 14.44 -9.18 -9.07
C TRP A 235 15.85 -9.65 -9.43
N TYR A 236 16.18 -10.95 -9.38
CA TYR A 236 17.51 -11.49 -9.75
C TYR A 236 17.41 -12.52 -10.86
#